data_AF-A0A9X2E6P2-F1
#
_entry.id   AF-A0A9X2E6P2-F1
#
_cell.length_a   1.000
_cell.length_b   1.000
_cell.length_c   1.000
_cell.angle_alpha   90.00
_cell.angle_beta   90.00
_cell.angle_gamma   90.00
#
_symmetry.space_group_name_H-M   'P 1'
#
loop_
_entity.id
_entity.type
_entity.pdbx_description
1 polymer ?
#
loop_
_entity_poly.entity_id
_entity_poly.type
_entity_poly.pdbx_seq_one_letter_code
_entity_poly.pdbx_strand_id
1 'polypeptide(L)'
;MSEVSIAWVDGALVTIDQRALPRELRELRITTVDEVIDAIKTLAIRGAPAIGVSGAFGVVLAARAHPGDPATVTAEAERIAAARPTAVNLAWGVRRALAKLPAGPQAVLDEALAMLAEDGRVNRAAATHAADLLQRLCPDRPLRVLTHCNTGRLATTAFGTALGALRVLHERGAIENVLVDETRPLLQGARLTAWELAEAAIPHRLTIDSAAAWAMATGRVDAVIVGADRITADGSVANKIGTYSLALAANHHGIPFIVVAPESTRDLDTATGDRIVVEERAALEITHVGGVATAPEGTEVFNPAFDVTPPDLVTAVVTENGVLPSTSARWATAVAAASGETVARRAATPDAGARDGAAHHPRGENPAAPQGATGRAGERSDSVGAPADGDIVRTLAQRADQYVETVVEKTRKFLADQLDGPRADDAAERRIAEIARGLYTRGWMPGTAGNISVRAGQTAIVTGSGLSKGELAAGDMVTVNIADSQPISGSRRPSAETTIHTAVYRATDAAAVVHVHPPHATAQSIDAPAALRFAGYELIKGLGATETIDIPVFSNHADVPRIGADIERHLIEHPDAPPVLFIAGHGITAWGATLAQARDRAECLEAMCELVTLTGRRAIGANHRGSEEESK
;
A
#
# COMPACT_ATOMS: atom_id res chain seq x y z
N MET A 1 2.56 0.01 11.53
CA MET A 1 2.26 -0.22 10.11
C MET A 1 1.07 -1.16 10.05
N SER A 2 0.03 -0.82 9.28
CA SER A 2 -1.15 -1.70 9.15
C SER A 2 -0.79 -2.85 8.21
N GLU A 3 -0.87 -4.09 8.69
CA GLU A 3 -0.67 -5.27 7.84
C GLU A 3 -1.85 -5.54 6.90
N VAL A 4 -2.95 -4.79 7.05
CA VAL A 4 -4.25 -5.04 6.42
C VAL A 4 -4.55 -3.96 5.36
N SER A 5 -5.13 -4.35 4.23
CA SER A 5 -5.56 -3.47 3.12
C SER A 5 -7.08 -3.42 2.92
N ILE A 6 -7.81 -4.35 3.53
CA ILE A 6 -9.26 -4.49 3.47
C ILE A 6 -9.81 -4.67 4.88
N ALA A 7 -10.78 -3.86 5.26
CA ALA A 7 -11.46 -3.94 6.55
C ALA A 7 -12.97 -3.79 6.40
N TRP A 8 -13.71 -4.25 7.41
CA TRP A 8 -15.13 -3.98 7.54
C TRP A 8 -15.37 -3.06 8.74
N VAL A 9 -15.82 -1.84 8.48
CA VAL A 9 -15.94 -0.79 9.50
C VAL A 9 -17.29 -0.10 9.38
N ASP A 10 -18.08 -0.11 10.46
CA ASP A 10 -19.41 0.53 10.55
C ASP A 10 -20.30 0.23 9.35
N GLY A 11 -20.31 -1.04 8.94
CA GLY A 11 -21.15 -1.54 7.84
C GLY A 11 -20.68 -1.20 6.43
N ALA A 12 -19.43 -0.76 6.27
CA ALA A 12 -18.81 -0.52 4.97
C ALA A 12 -17.55 -1.37 4.78
N LEU A 13 -17.28 -1.72 3.52
CA LEU A 13 -15.99 -2.22 3.08
C LEU A 13 -15.03 -1.02 2.98
N VAL A 14 -13.95 -1.04 3.76
CA VAL A 14 -12.92 0.00 3.76
C VAL A 14 -11.64 -0.55 3.15
N THR A 15 -11.07 0.15 2.18
CA THR A 15 -9.83 -0.25 1.51
C THR A 15 -9.06 0.94 0.97
N ILE A 16 -7.90 0.72 0.36
CA ILE A 16 -7.08 1.77 -0.27
C ILE A 16 -7.41 1.83 -1.76
N ASP A 17 -7.60 3.03 -2.31
CA ASP A 17 -7.70 3.23 -3.75
C ASP A 17 -6.34 3.01 -4.43
N GLN A 18 -6.15 1.80 -4.97
CA GLN A 18 -4.90 1.46 -5.65
C GLN A 18 -4.66 2.28 -6.93
N ARG A 19 -5.68 2.94 -7.50
CA ARG A 19 -5.53 3.81 -8.67
C ARG A 19 -4.84 5.13 -8.32
N ALA A 20 -5.00 5.60 -7.08
CA ALA A 20 -4.43 6.85 -6.60
C ALA A 20 -2.93 6.70 -6.25
N LEU A 21 -2.50 5.49 -5.89
CA LEU A 21 -1.10 5.20 -5.59
C LEU A 21 -0.20 5.28 -6.85
N PRO A 22 1.05 5.77 -6.70
CA PRO A 22 1.72 6.15 -5.44
C PRO A 22 1.51 7.62 -5.04
N ARG A 23 0.73 8.40 -5.81
CA ARG A 23 0.63 9.86 -5.64
C ARG A 23 -0.12 10.23 -4.37
N GLU A 24 -1.17 9.49 -4.06
CA GLU A 24 -2.05 9.76 -2.94
C GLU A 24 -2.48 8.44 -2.28
N LEU A 25 -2.36 8.39 -0.96
CA LEU A 25 -2.99 7.35 -0.15
C LEU A 25 -4.43 7.76 0.13
N ARG A 26 -5.36 7.30 -0.71
CA ARG A 26 -6.79 7.57 -0.59
C ARG A 26 -7.52 6.34 -0.04
N GLU A 27 -8.30 6.53 1.03
CA GLU A 27 -9.22 5.51 1.52
C GLU A 27 -10.50 5.49 0.67
N LEU A 28 -11.00 4.28 0.39
CA LEU A 28 -12.32 4.03 -0.19
C LEU A 28 -13.20 3.41 0.87
N ARG A 29 -14.35 4.04 1.10
CA ARG A 29 -15.43 3.51 1.92
C ARG A 29 -16.58 3.11 1.01
N ILE A 30 -16.79 1.81 0.86
CA ILE A 30 -17.73 1.20 -0.08
C ILE A 30 -18.94 0.69 0.70
N THR A 31 -20.12 1.18 0.32
CA THR A 31 -21.39 0.97 1.03
C THR A 31 -22.47 0.32 0.16
N THR A 32 -22.22 0.16 -1.14
CA THR A 32 -23.17 -0.43 -2.09
C THR A 32 -22.52 -1.51 -2.96
N VAL A 33 -23.35 -2.39 -3.52
CA VAL A 33 -22.88 -3.42 -4.47
C VAL A 33 -22.29 -2.81 -5.73
N ASP A 34 -22.91 -1.74 -6.25
CA ASP A 34 -22.42 -1.05 -7.45
C ASP A 34 -21.02 -0.46 -7.23
N GLU A 35 -20.75 0.10 -6.06
CA GLU A 35 -19.42 0.59 -5.69
C GLU A 35 -18.38 -0.55 -5.58
N VAL A 36 -18.75 -1.73 -5.07
CA VAL A 36 -17.86 -2.92 -5.08
C VAL A 36 -17.51 -3.31 -6.52
N ILE A 37 -18.53 -3.39 -7.39
CA ILE A 37 -18.35 -3.75 -8.80
C ILE A 37 -17.46 -2.73 -9.50
N ASP A 38 -17.69 -1.43 -9.29
CA ASP A 38 -16.87 -0.36 -9.86
C ASP A 38 -15.42 -0.44 -9.37
N ALA A 39 -15.22 -0.61 -8.06
CA ALA A 39 -13.88 -0.70 -7.47
C ALA A 39 -13.08 -1.88 -8.05
N ILE A 40 -13.73 -3.02 -8.30
CA ILE A 40 -13.10 -4.20 -8.92
C ILE A 40 -12.81 -3.96 -10.42
N LYS A 41 -13.78 -3.40 -11.17
CA LYS A 41 -13.64 -3.18 -12.61
C LYS A 41 -12.61 -2.12 -12.96
N THR A 42 -12.57 -1.03 -12.19
CA THR A 42 -11.63 0.08 -12.39
C THR A 42 -10.26 -0.18 -11.77
N LEU A 43 -10.06 -1.35 -11.16
CA LEU A 43 -8.84 -1.76 -10.47
C LEU A 43 -8.47 -0.89 -9.26
N ALA A 44 -9.47 -0.26 -8.63
CA ALA A 44 -9.30 0.32 -7.30
C ALA A 44 -9.01 -0.76 -6.25
N ILE A 45 -9.63 -1.93 -6.43
CA ILE A 45 -9.33 -3.18 -5.73
C ILE A 45 -8.87 -4.20 -6.77
N ARG A 46 -7.70 -4.80 -6.54
CA ARG A 46 -7.12 -5.82 -7.42
C ARG A 46 -6.21 -6.77 -6.65
N GLY A 47 -5.82 -7.84 -7.32
CA GLY A 47 -5.13 -8.98 -6.71
C GLY A 47 -6.14 -10.06 -6.33
N ALA A 48 -5.82 -11.30 -6.67
CA ALA A 48 -6.78 -12.40 -6.68
C ALA A 48 -7.44 -12.64 -5.31
N PRO A 49 -6.71 -12.68 -4.18
CA PRO A 49 -7.36 -12.80 -2.88
C PRO A 49 -8.16 -11.56 -2.47
N ALA A 50 -7.65 -10.35 -2.73
CA ALA A 50 -8.30 -9.08 -2.39
C ALA A 50 -9.69 -8.96 -3.04
N ILE A 51 -9.81 -9.28 -4.33
CA ILE A 51 -11.09 -9.23 -5.05
C ILE A 51 -12.05 -10.33 -4.57
N GLY A 52 -11.55 -11.50 -4.18
CA GLY A 52 -12.37 -12.58 -3.62
C GLY A 52 -13.06 -12.18 -2.32
N VAL A 53 -12.29 -11.62 -1.38
CA VAL A 53 -12.83 -11.16 -0.09
C VAL A 53 -13.70 -9.92 -0.26
N SER A 54 -13.34 -9.00 -1.17
CA SER A 54 -14.19 -7.84 -1.50
C SER A 54 -15.53 -8.26 -2.11
N GLY A 55 -15.53 -9.31 -2.95
CA GLY A 55 -16.75 -9.91 -3.48
C GLY A 55 -17.65 -10.48 -2.39
N ALA A 56 -17.07 -11.16 -1.40
CA ALA A 56 -17.81 -11.64 -0.22
C ALA A 56 -18.46 -10.50 0.57
N PHE A 57 -17.72 -9.40 0.81
CA PHE A 57 -18.30 -8.20 1.42
C PHE A 57 -19.39 -7.54 0.55
N GLY A 58 -19.29 -7.63 -0.78
CA GLY A 58 -20.37 -7.25 -1.68
C GLY A 58 -21.66 -8.04 -1.42
N VAL A 59 -21.56 -9.35 -1.17
CA VAL A 59 -22.74 -10.17 -0.78
C VAL A 59 -23.30 -9.74 0.57
N VAL A 60 -22.44 -9.32 1.52
CA VAL A 60 -22.90 -8.74 2.80
C VAL A 60 -23.71 -7.47 2.57
N LEU A 61 -23.22 -6.56 1.72
CA LEU A 61 -23.93 -5.33 1.36
C LEU A 61 -25.28 -5.63 0.70
N ALA A 62 -25.33 -6.58 -0.23
CA ALA A 62 -26.57 -7.03 -0.85
C ALA A 62 -27.57 -7.59 0.18
N ALA A 63 -27.11 -8.48 1.06
CA ALA A 63 -27.95 -9.10 2.10
C ALA A 63 -28.51 -8.09 3.11
N ARG A 64 -27.76 -7.01 3.38
CA ARG A 64 -28.21 -5.90 4.24
C ARG A 64 -29.19 -4.97 3.54
N ALA A 65 -29.00 -4.71 2.25
CA ALA A 65 -29.88 -3.87 1.45
C ALA A 65 -31.24 -4.55 1.13
N HIS A 66 -31.26 -5.88 1.04
CA HIS A 66 -32.44 -6.67 0.67
C HIS A 66 -32.81 -7.71 1.75
N PRO A 67 -33.17 -7.28 2.98
CA PRO A 67 -33.48 -8.20 4.06
C PRO A 67 -34.73 -9.03 3.73
N GLY A 68 -34.62 -10.35 3.85
CA GLY A 68 -35.72 -11.28 3.59
C GLY A 68 -36.00 -11.55 2.11
N ASP A 69 -35.17 -11.04 1.19
CA ASP A 69 -35.29 -11.29 -0.25
C ASP A 69 -34.04 -12.00 -0.81
N PRO A 70 -33.91 -13.32 -0.57
CA PRO A 70 -32.76 -14.09 -1.01
C PRO A 70 -32.63 -14.19 -2.54
N ALA A 71 -33.71 -13.99 -3.29
CA ALA A 71 -33.68 -14.00 -4.75
C ALA A 71 -32.91 -12.79 -5.28
N THR A 72 -33.20 -11.59 -4.77
CA THR A 72 -32.48 -10.36 -5.15
C THR A 72 -31.02 -10.42 -4.69
N VAL A 73 -30.73 -10.92 -3.48
CA VAL A 73 -29.34 -11.09 -3.02
C VAL A 73 -28.54 -12.05 -3.92
N THR A 74 -29.17 -13.12 -4.39
CA THR A 74 -28.54 -14.08 -5.32
C THR A 74 -28.23 -13.41 -6.67
N ALA A 75 -29.16 -12.61 -7.20
CA ALA A 75 -28.93 -11.86 -8.43
C ALA A 75 -27.78 -10.83 -8.30
N GLU A 76 -27.70 -10.12 -7.17
CA GLU A 76 -26.59 -9.20 -6.88
C GLU A 76 -25.25 -9.94 -6.74
N ALA A 77 -25.24 -11.11 -6.09
CA ALA A 77 -24.06 -11.96 -6.02
C ALA A 77 -23.57 -12.39 -7.42
N GLU A 78 -24.48 -12.77 -8.32
CA GLU A 78 -24.15 -13.08 -9.72
C GLU A 78 -23.56 -11.85 -10.45
N ARG A 79 -24.12 -10.65 -10.23
CA ARG A 79 -23.58 -9.39 -10.78
C ARG A 79 -22.15 -9.13 -10.29
N ILE A 80 -21.89 -9.35 -9.00
CA ILE A 80 -20.54 -9.19 -8.42
C ILE A 80 -19.59 -10.20 -9.05
N ALA A 81 -19.96 -11.48 -9.12
CA ALA A 81 -19.11 -12.52 -9.70
C ALA A 81 -18.78 -12.27 -11.18
N ALA A 82 -19.72 -11.68 -11.93
CA ALA A 82 -19.54 -11.32 -13.33
C ALA A 82 -18.72 -10.03 -13.56
N ALA A 83 -18.31 -9.32 -12.50
CA ALA A 83 -17.58 -8.05 -12.65
C ALA A 83 -16.25 -8.22 -13.40
N ARG A 84 -15.54 -9.34 -13.17
CA ARG A 84 -14.34 -9.77 -13.89
C ARG A 84 -14.36 -11.30 -14.09
N PRO A 85 -14.95 -11.81 -15.18
CA PRO A 85 -15.21 -13.25 -15.35
C PRO A 85 -13.97 -14.16 -15.33
N THR A 86 -12.79 -13.62 -15.63
CA THR A 86 -11.50 -14.34 -15.60
C THR A 86 -10.93 -14.51 -14.19
N ALA A 87 -11.42 -13.75 -13.20
CA ALA A 87 -10.98 -13.80 -11.82
C ALA A 87 -11.72 -14.89 -11.02
N VAL A 88 -11.16 -16.09 -10.99
CA VAL A 88 -11.76 -17.25 -10.30
C VAL A 88 -11.97 -17.00 -8.80
N ASN A 89 -11.06 -16.29 -8.14
CA ASN A 89 -11.16 -15.97 -6.71
C ASN A 89 -12.37 -15.07 -6.40
N LEU A 90 -12.78 -14.20 -7.33
CA LEU A 90 -13.98 -13.36 -7.15
C LEU A 90 -15.22 -14.24 -7.06
N ALA A 91 -15.42 -15.11 -8.06
CA ALA A 91 -16.55 -16.03 -8.08
C ALA A 91 -16.51 -17.02 -6.90
N TRP A 92 -15.32 -17.49 -6.51
CA TRP A 92 -15.15 -18.33 -5.32
C TRP A 92 -15.60 -17.63 -4.04
N GLY A 93 -15.15 -16.39 -3.81
CA GLY A 93 -15.46 -15.65 -2.59
C GLY A 93 -16.95 -15.30 -2.50
N VAL A 94 -17.55 -14.89 -3.61
CA VAL A 94 -18.99 -14.66 -3.72
C VAL A 94 -19.78 -15.93 -3.39
N ARG A 95 -19.45 -17.08 -4.00
CA ARG A 95 -20.16 -18.35 -3.74
C ARG A 95 -20.06 -18.77 -2.28
N ARG A 96 -18.88 -18.62 -1.68
CA ARG A 96 -18.62 -18.99 -0.28
C ARG A 96 -19.46 -18.17 0.69
N ALA A 97 -19.53 -16.84 0.49
CA ALA A 97 -20.38 -15.97 1.29
C ALA A 97 -21.88 -16.23 1.04
N LEU A 98 -22.28 -16.37 -0.23
CA LEU A 98 -23.68 -16.60 -0.62
C LEU A 98 -24.23 -17.92 -0.03
N ALA A 99 -23.41 -18.95 0.12
CA ALA A 99 -23.80 -20.22 0.74
C ALA A 99 -24.30 -20.06 2.20
N LYS A 100 -23.97 -18.93 2.86
CA LYS A 100 -24.42 -18.63 4.23
C LYS A 100 -25.70 -17.80 4.30
N LEU A 101 -26.20 -17.32 3.15
CA LEU A 101 -27.42 -16.52 3.07
C LEU A 101 -28.64 -17.16 3.76
N PRO A 102 -28.88 -18.50 3.69
CA PRO A 102 -30.00 -19.12 4.40
C PRO A 102 -29.96 -18.94 5.94
N ALA A 103 -28.78 -18.71 6.51
CA ALA A 103 -28.60 -18.42 7.94
C ALA A 103 -28.69 -16.92 8.28
N GLY A 104 -28.96 -16.07 7.28
CA GLY A 104 -29.22 -14.64 7.41
C GLY A 104 -27.99 -13.75 7.18
N PRO A 105 -28.18 -12.41 7.09
CA PRO A 105 -27.11 -11.46 6.74
C PRO A 105 -25.91 -11.46 7.69
N GLN A 106 -26.12 -11.78 8.97
CA GLN A 106 -25.02 -11.87 9.94
C GLN A 106 -24.11 -13.05 9.63
N ALA A 107 -24.64 -14.21 9.27
CA ALA A 107 -23.83 -15.38 8.92
C ALA A 107 -23.00 -15.15 7.63
N VAL A 108 -23.54 -14.36 6.69
CA VAL A 108 -22.80 -13.92 5.49
C VAL A 108 -21.62 -13.01 5.88
N LEU A 109 -21.84 -12.08 6.81
CA LEU A 109 -20.77 -11.21 7.33
C LEU A 109 -19.71 -12.02 8.08
N ASP A 110 -20.11 -12.92 8.97
CA ASP A 110 -19.19 -13.75 9.74
C ASP A 110 -18.30 -14.58 8.80
N GLU A 111 -18.85 -15.10 7.69
CA GLU A 111 -18.07 -15.82 6.69
C GLU A 111 -17.12 -14.90 5.91
N ALA A 112 -17.55 -13.70 5.52
CA ALA A 112 -16.65 -12.73 4.86
C ALA A 112 -15.49 -12.31 5.77
N LEU A 113 -15.75 -12.11 7.07
CA LEU A 113 -14.73 -11.85 8.08
C LEU A 113 -13.81 -13.06 8.32
N ALA A 114 -14.36 -14.27 8.30
CA ALA A 114 -13.58 -15.50 8.39
C ALA A 114 -12.63 -15.66 7.19
N MET A 115 -13.11 -15.38 5.98
CA MET A 115 -12.28 -15.36 4.77
C MET A 115 -11.15 -14.32 4.84
N LEU A 116 -11.45 -13.13 5.36
CA LEU A 116 -10.46 -12.07 5.59
C LEU A 116 -9.34 -12.55 6.52
N ALA A 117 -9.70 -13.14 7.66
CA ALA A 117 -8.72 -13.63 8.64
C ALA A 117 -7.95 -14.86 8.13
N GLU A 118 -8.63 -15.75 7.40
CA GLU A 118 -8.03 -16.91 6.77
C GLU A 118 -6.96 -16.52 5.75
N ASP A 119 -7.25 -15.58 4.86
CA ASP A 119 -6.29 -15.08 3.87
C ASP A 119 -5.02 -14.53 4.54
N GLY A 120 -5.15 -13.73 5.60
CA GLY A 120 -3.99 -13.23 6.35
C GLY A 120 -3.13 -14.34 6.95
N ARG A 121 -3.75 -15.39 7.53
CA ARG A 121 -3.03 -16.55 8.10
C ARG A 121 -2.35 -17.38 7.01
N VAL A 122 -3.06 -17.68 5.95
CA VAL A 122 -2.60 -18.49 4.81
C VAL A 122 -1.41 -17.83 4.13
N ASN A 123 -1.52 -16.54 3.81
CA ASN A 123 -0.45 -15.79 3.14
C ASN A 123 0.80 -15.69 4.02
N ARG A 124 0.64 -15.46 5.33
CA ARG A 124 1.78 -15.47 6.27
C ARG A 124 2.49 -16.82 6.32
N ALA A 125 1.76 -17.93 6.33
CA ALA A 125 2.34 -19.27 6.32
C ALA A 125 3.12 -19.52 5.02
N ALA A 126 2.51 -19.27 3.86
CA ALA A 126 3.15 -19.43 2.55
C ALA A 126 4.41 -18.57 2.42
N ALA A 127 4.32 -17.31 2.83
CA ALA A 127 5.46 -16.39 2.85
C ALA A 127 6.60 -16.87 3.75
N THR A 128 6.29 -17.40 4.93
CA THR A 128 7.28 -17.94 5.87
C THR A 128 7.98 -19.16 5.28
N HIS A 129 7.23 -20.09 4.70
CA HIS A 129 7.81 -21.26 4.00
C HIS A 129 8.70 -20.85 2.83
N ALA A 130 8.34 -19.79 2.09
CA ALA A 130 9.12 -19.32 0.96
C ALA A 130 10.42 -18.65 1.41
N ALA A 131 10.37 -17.84 2.48
CA ALA A 131 11.55 -17.26 3.10
C ALA A 131 12.51 -18.34 3.61
N ASP A 132 11.98 -19.35 4.29
CA ASP A 132 12.71 -20.51 4.78
C ASP A 132 13.40 -21.28 3.64
N LEU A 133 12.68 -21.54 2.55
CA LEU A 133 13.23 -22.21 1.37
C LEU A 133 14.36 -21.38 0.74
N LEU A 134 14.15 -20.08 0.54
CA LEU A 134 15.15 -19.20 -0.08
C LEU A 134 16.45 -19.13 0.73
N GLN A 135 16.36 -19.01 2.05
CA GLN A 135 17.57 -19.00 2.90
C GLN A 135 18.34 -20.33 2.85
N ARG A 136 17.66 -21.46 2.58
CA ARG A 136 18.31 -22.76 2.42
C ARG A 136 18.88 -22.98 1.02
N LEU A 137 18.22 -22.47 -0.02
CA LEU A 137 18.70 -22.54 -1.41
C LEU A 137 19.85 -21.56 -1.68
N CYS A 138 19.88 -20.43 -0.97
CA CYS A 138 20.88 -19.39 -1.12
C CYS A 138 21.47 -19.03 0.27
N PRO A 139 22.29 -19.92 0.86
CA PRO A 139 22.88 -19.66 2.17
C PRO A 139 23.96 -18.56 2.10
N ASP A 140 24.50 -18.19 3.26
CA ASP A 140 25.76 -17.46 3.46
C ASP A 140 25.73 -15.92 3.36
N ARG A 141 24.67 -15.29 2.83
CA ARG A 141 24.56 -13.81 2.85
C ARG A 141 23.13 -13.28 2.72
N PRO A 142 22.90 -12.00 3.08
CA PRO A 142 21.67 -11.30 2.71
C PRO A 142 21.44 -11.35 1.19
N LEU A 143 20.19 -11.57 0.79
CA LEU A 143 19.81 -11.89 -0.58
C LEU A 143 19.51 -10.62 -1.40
N ARG A 144 19.90 -10.67 -2.67
CA ARG A 144 19.44 -9.72 -3.69
C ARG A 144 18.30 -10.38 -4.46
N VAL A 145 17.07 -9.96 -4.22
CA VAL A 145 15.88 -10.68 -4.75
C VAL A 145 15.23 -9.85 -5.84
N LEU A 146 14.81 -10.47 -6.94
CA LEU A 146 13.99 -9.83 -7.96
C LEU A 146 12.53 -10.24 -7.79
N THR A 147 11.61 -9.28 -7.92
CA THR A 147 10.16 -9.56 -7.92
C THR A 147 9.44 -8.79 -9.03
N HIS A 148 8.24 -9.27 -9.36
CA HIS A 148 7.45 -8.80 -10.49
C HIS A 148 5.98 -8.63 -10.08
N CYS A 149 5.29 -7.65 -10.68
CA CYS A 149 3.95 -7.24 -10.32
C CYS A 149 3.85 -6.73 -8.86
N ASN A 150 2.67 -6.87 -8.26
CA ASN A 150 2.40 -6.59 -6.85
C ASN A 150 1.71 -7.78 -6.20
N THR A 151 2.31 -8.26 -5.12
CA THR A 151 1.91 -9.47 -4.37
C THR A 151 1.94 -9.20 -2.86
N GLY A 152 1.88 -7.93 -2.49
CA GLY A 152 1.84 -7.47 -1.10
C GLY A 152 0.44 -7.44 -0.54
N ARG A 153 0.30 -6.70 0.57
CA ARG A 153 -0.98 -6.58 1.26
C ARG A 153 -2.04 -5.94 0.37
N LEU A 154 -1.64 -5.13 -0.62
CA LEU A 154 -2.57 -4.51 -1.57
C LEU A 154 -3.17 -5.52 -2.56
N ALA A 155 -2.46 -6.61 -2.88
CA ALA A 155 -2.96 -7.65 -3.76
C ALA A 155 -3.69 -8.79 -3.02
N THR A 156 -3.54 -8.84 -1.70
CA THR A 156 -4.23 -9.75 -0.80
C THR A 156 -5.16 -8.95 0.13
N THR A 157 -5.60 -9.53 1.23
CA THR A 157 -6.27 -8.76 2.30
C THR A 157 -5.30 -8.28 3.38
N ALA A 158 -4.24 -9.04 3.57
CA ALA A 158 -3.18 -8.75 4.53
C ALA A 158 -1.88 -9.45 4.13
N PHE A 159 -0.77 -8.91 4.64
CA PHE A 159 0.60 -9.44 4.57
C PHE A 159 1.22 -9.57 3.16
N GLY A 160 0.57 -10.30 2.25
CA GLY A 160 1.03 -10.60 0.90
C GLY A 160 1.62 -12.00 0.76
N THR A 161 1.83 -12.45 -0.47
CA THR A 161 2.46 -13.74 -0.80
C THR A 161 3.98 -13.57 -1.00
N ALA A 162 4.44 -13.31 -2.22
CA ALA A 162 5.86 -13.12 -2.51
C ALA A 162 6.44 -11.88 -1.81
N LEU A 163 5.70 -10.77 -1.79
CA LEU A 163 6.11 -9.59 -1.00
C LEU A 163 6.05 -9.86 0.51
N GLY A 164 5.14 -10.73 0.96
CA GLY A 164 5.10 -11.22 2.33
C GLY A 164 6.38 -11.99 2.69
N ALA A 165 6.87 -12.84 1.79
CA ALA A 165 8.13 -13.55 1.99
C ALA A 165 9.33 -12.59 2.07
N LEU A 166 9.32 -11.52 1.26
CA LEU A 166 10.31 -10.44 1.34
C LEU A 166 10.27 -9.70 2.69
N ARG A 167 9.08 -9.47 3.25
CA ARG A 167 8.92 -8.92 4.62
C ARG A 167 9.56 -9.84 5.66
N VAL A 168 9.24 -11.15 5.61
CA VAL A 168 9.83 -12.15 6.52
C VAL A 168 11.35 -12.19 6.40
N LEU A 169 11.90 -12.18 5.18
CA LEU A 169 13.35 -12.15 4.97
C LEU A 169 13.97 -10.85 5.50
N HIS A 170 13.32 -9.71 5.32
CA HIS A 170 13.80 -8.43 5.82
C HIS A 170 13.81 -8.37 7.35
N GLU A 171 12.75 -8.86 8.02
CA GLU A 171 12.68 -8.98 9.48
C GLU A 171 13.82 -9.84 10.05
N ARG A 172 14.31 -10.80 9.26
CA ARG A 172 15.46 -11.66 9.59
C ARG A 172 16.82 -11.06 9.24
N GLY A 173 16.87 -9.83 8.70
CA GLY A 173 18.10 -9.22 8.18
C GLY A 173 18.70 -9.93 6.96
N ALA A 174 17.88 -10.72 6.24
CA ALA A 174 18.31 -11.57 5.14
C ALA A 174 18.09 -10.96 3.75
N ILE A 175 17.83 -9.65 3.65
CA ILE A 175 17.70 -8.91 2.40
C ILE A 175 18.81 -7.87 2.30
N GLU A 176 19.60 -7.94 1.21
CA GLU A 176 20.51 -6.87 0.80
C GLU A 176 19.75 -5.79 0.03
N ASN A 177 18.98 -6.20 -0.98
CA ASN A 177 18.16 -5.31 -1.80
C ASN A 177 17.11 -6.11 -2.58
N VAL A 178 15.93 -5.51 -2.80
CA VAL A 178 14.91 -6.03 -3.72
C VAL A 178 14.95 -5.24 -5.03
N LEU A 179 15.17 -5.92 -6.16
CA LEU A 179 14.96 -5.35 -7.49
C LEU A 179 13.49 -5.55 -7.88
N VAL A 180 12.81 -4.46 -8.19
CA VAL A 180 11.38 -4.45 -8.51
C VAL A 180 11.24 -4.10 -9.99
N ASP A 181 10.67 -5.00 -10.77
CA ASP A 181 10.29 -4.70 -12.14
C ASP A 181 9.12 -3.70 -12.16
N GLU A 182 9.15 -2.70 -13.03
CA GLU A 182 8.06 -1.71 -13.11
C GLU A 182 6.71 -2.35 -13.42
N THR A 183 6.71 -3.45 -14.19
CA THR A 183 5.56 -4.26 -14.60
C THR A 183 4.62 -3.50 -15.54
N ARG A 184 5.03 -3.28 -16.79
CA ARG A 184 4.14 -2.71 -17.81
C ARG A 184 3.01 -3.70 -18.18
N PRO A 185 1.85 -3.21 -18.66
CA PRO A 185 1.53 -1.79 -18.88
C PRO A 185 1.04 -1.04 -17.64
N LEU A 186 0.52 -1.73 -16.62
CA LEU A 186 -0.19 -1.10 -15.50
C LEU A 186 0.72 -0.52 -14.40
N LEU A 187 2.02 -0.77 -14.50
CA LEU A 187 3.07 -0.29 -13.61
C LEU A 187 2.87 -0.76 -12.17
N GLN A 188 2.46 -2.01 -11.97
CA GLN A 188 2.16 -2.54 -10.65
C GLN A 188 3.37 -2.53 -9.71
N GLY A 189 4.53 -2.93 -10.22
CA GLY A 189 5.74 -2.94 -9.40
C GLY A 189 6.21 -1.53 -9.06
N ALA A 190 6.20 -0.62 -10.04
CA ALA A 190 6.57 0.77 -9.82
C ALA A 190 5.62 1.52 -8.87
N ARG A 191 4.30 1.31 -9.02
CA ARG A 191 3.30 2.10 -8.29
C ARG A 191 2.93 1.53 -6.93
N LEU A 192 2.86 0.21 -6.81
CA LEU A 192 2.35 -0.45 -5.60
C LEU A 192 3.45 -1.19 -4.85
N THR A 193 4.25 -2.01 -5.52
CA THR A 193 5.29 -2.79 -4.84
C THR A 193 6.38 -1.91 -4.26
N ALA A 194 6.91 -0.97 -5.04
CA ALA A 194 7.87 0.01 -4.54
C ALA A 194 7.29 0.83 -3.39
N TRP A 195 6.00 1.21 -3.48
CA TRP A 195 5.31 1.93 -2.41
C TRP A 195 5.20 1.10 -1.11
N GLU A 196 4.80 -0.17 -1.20
CA GLU A 196 4.71 -1.06 -0.04
C GLU A 196 6.08 -1.40 0.58
N LEU A 197 7.12 -1.56 -0.25
CA LEU A 197 8.48 -1.80 0.21
C LEU A 197 9.06 -0.55 0.89
N ALA A 198 8.78 0.65 0.36
CA ALA A 198 9.15 1.92 0.98
C ALA A 198 8.45 2.11 2.34
N GLU A 199 7.14 1.84 2.42
CA GLU A 199 6.40 1.89 3.69
C GLU A 199 7.02 0.94 4.73
N ALA A 200 7.46 -0.23 4.29
CA ALA A 200 8.07 -1.27 5.14
C ALA A 200 9.56 -1.05 5.45
N ALA A 201 10.18 0.02 4.94
CA ALA A 201 11.62 0.27 5.01
C ALA A 201 12.50 -0.87 4.46
N ILE A 202 11.97 -1.66 3.51
CA ILE A 202 12.73 -2.73 2.84
C ILE A 202 13.62 -2.10 1.76
N PRO A 203 14.94 -2.32 1.76
CA PRO A 203 15.83 -1.79 0.72
C PRO A 203 15.42 -2.30 -0.66
N HIS A 204 15.14 -1.38 -1.57
CA HIS A 204 14.68 -1.73 -2.91
C HIS A 204 15.14 -0.74 -3.98
N ARG A 205 15.13 -1.21 -5.23
CA ARG A 205 15.41 -0.42 -6.43
C ARG A 205 14.43 -0.81 -7.52
N LEU A 206 13.95 0.19 -8.27
CA LEU A 206 13.10 -0.03 -9.42
C LEU A 206 13.95 -0.30 -10.68
N THR A 207 13.47 -1.20 -11.55
CA THR A 207 14.04 -1.46 -12.87
C THR A 207 12.93 -1.55 -13.93
N ILE A 208 13.27 -1.28 -15.18
CA ILE A 208 12.39 -1.62 -16.30
C ILE A 208 12.41 -3.13 -16.55
N ASP A 209 11.30 -3.68 -17.03
CA ASP A 209 11.11 -5.13 -17.21
C ASP A 209 12.21 -5.75 -18.09
N SER A 210 12.61 -5.05 -19.16
CA SER A 210 13.62 -5.52 -20.12
C SER A 210 15.06 -5.57 -19.57
N ALA A 211 15.32 -4.93 -18.42
CA ALA A 211 16.63 -4.95 -17.78
C ALA A 211 16.80 -6.10 -16.77
N ALA A 212 15.73 -6.86 -16.47
CA ALA A 212 15.76 -7.94 -15.48
C ALA A 212 16.77 -9.04 -15.86
N ALA A 213 16.80 -9.49 -17.11
CA ALA A 213 17.75 -10.49 -17.59
C ALA A 213 19.21 -9.99 -17.49
N TRP A 214 19.45 -8.70 -17.75
CA TRP A 214 20.79 -8.10 -17.58
C TRP A 214 21.19 -8.00 -16.11
N ALA A 215 20.24 -7.71 -15.21
CA ALA A 215 20.48 -7.73 -13.77
C ALA A 215 20.88 -9.13 -13.29
N MET A 216 20.24 -10.19 -13.81
CA MET A 216 20.63 -11.57 -13.56
C MET A 216 22.04 -11.87 -14.11
N ALA A 217 22.31 -11.53 -15.37
CA ALA A 217 23.60 -11.77 -16.03
C ALA A 217 24.78 -11.06 -15.34
N THR A 218 24.55 -9.90 -14.73
CA THR A 218 25.55 -9.12 -14.02
C THR A 218 25.60 -9.43 -12.52
N GLY A 219 24.97 -10.52 -12.09
CA GLY A 219 25.02 -11.01 -10.72
C GLY A 219 24.42 -10.02 -9.73
N ARG A 220 23.32 -9.34 -10.09
CA ARG A 220 22.54 -8.46 -9.20
C ARG A 220 21.35 -9.15 -8.55
N VAL A 221 21.10 -10.41 -8.92
CA VAL A 221 19.95 -11.20 -8.48
C VAL A 221 20.43 -12.58 -8.03
N ASP A 222 20.00 -12.99 -6.85
CA ASP A 222 20.27 -14.29 -6.24
C ASP A 222 19.08 -15.23 -6.30
N ALA A 223 17.87 -14.66 -6.32
CA ALA A 223 16.63 -15.38 -6.46
C ALA A 223 15.57 -14.50 -7.12
N VAL A 224 14.65 -15.14 -7.85
CA VAL A 224 13.42 -14.51 -8.32
C VAL A 224 12.26 -15.03 -7.48
N ILE A 225 11.40 -14.14 -6.99
CA ILE A 225 10.19 -14.49 -6.26
C ILE A 225 8.97 -13.76 -6.82
N VAL A 226 7.92 -14.52 -7.14
CA VAL A 226 6.69 -13.98 -7.75
C VAL A 226 5.45 -14.62 -7.13
N GLY A 227 4.29 -14.03 -7.38
CA GLY A 227 2.99 -14.62 -7.07
C GLY A 227 2.50 -15.53 -8.18
N ALA A 228 1.21 -15.90 -8.11
CA ALA A 228 0.49 -16.53 -9.21
C ALA A 228 -0.97 -16.06 -9.20
N ASP A 229 -1.58 -16.06 -10.39
CA ASP A 229 -3.03 -15.87 -10.56
C ASP A 229 -3.74 -17.23 -10.69
N ARG A 230 -3.06 -18.24 -11.26
CA ARG A 230 -3.56 -19.61 -11.36
C ARG A 230 -2.41 -20.60 -11.51
N ILE A 231 -2.52 -21.76 -10.88
CA ILE A 231 -1.56 -22.87 -11.03
C ILE A 231 -2.33 -24.12 -11.45
N THR A 232 -2.04 -24.70 -12.61
CA THR A 232 -2.73 -25.88 -13.15
C THR A 232 -2.28 -27.18 -12.49
N ALA A 233 -2.97 -28.28 -12.77
CA ALA A 233 -2.67 -29.59 -12.19
C ALA A 233 -1.24 -30.08 -12.49
N ASP A 234 -0.70 -29.79 -13.68
CA ASP A 234 0.69 -30.09 -14.07
C ASP A 234 1.74 -29.14 -13.46
N GLY A 235 1.30 -28.09 -12.76
CA GLY A 235 2.15 -27.06 -12.16
C GLY A 235 2.48 -25.88 -13.07
N SER A 236 1.88 -25.75 -14.26
CA SER A 236 2.02 -24.54 -15.06
C SER A 236 1.44 -23.33 -14.32
N VAL A 237 2.16 -22.22 -14.34
CA VAL A 237 1.81 -21.02 -13.56
C VAL A 237 1.39 -19.90 -14.51
N ALA A 238 0.12 -19.50 -14.45
CA ALA A 238 -0.30 -18.23 -15.02
C ALA A 238 -0.08 -17.11 -14.01
N ASN A 239 0.63 -16.06 -14.45
CA ASN A 239 0.89 -14.88 -13.65
C ASN A 239 1.04 -13.66 -14.59
N LYS A 240 1.24 -12.47 -14.00
CA LYS A 240 1.40 -11.21 -14.75
C LYS A 240 2.37 -11.34 -15.92
N ILE A 241 1.97 -10.80 -17.09
CA ILE A 241 2.81 -10.73 -18.29
C ILE A 241 4.21 -10.20 -17.97
N GLY A 242 5.24 -10.92 -18.41
CA GLY A 242 6.63 -10.74 -18.02
C GLY A 242 7.17 -11.88 -17.16
N THR A 243 6.31 -12.59 -16.41
CA THR A 243 6.73 -13.69 -15.51
C THR A 243 7.44 -14.81 -16.25
N TYR A 244 6.91 -15.25 -17.40
CA TYR A 244 7.54 -16.28 -18.22
C TYR A 244 8.96 -15.86 -18.69
N SER A 245 9.13 -14.60 -19.08
CA SER A 245 10.44 -14.09 -19.51
C SER A 245 11.48 -14.09 -18.38
N LEU A 246 11.04 -13.80 -17.15
CA LEU A 246 11.88 -13.88 -15.96
C LEU A 246 12.27 -15.32 -15.64
N ALA A 247 11.34 -16.27 -15.77
CA ALA A 247 11.61 -17.68 -15.54
C ALA A 247 12.62 -18.24 -16.55
N LEU A 248 12.51 -17.85 -17.82
CA LEU A 248 13.49 -18.18 -18.86
C LEU A 248 14.90 -17.64 -18.51
N ALA A 249 14.99 -16.36 -18.14
CA ALA A 249 16.27 -15.73 -17.78
C ALA A 249 16.87 -16.35 -16.51
N ALA A 250 16.05 -16.58 -15.48
CA ALA A 250 16.47 -17.19 -14.23
C ALA A 250 17.00 -18.61 -14.47
N ASN A 251 16.29 -19.42 -15.27
CA ASN A 251 16.75 -20.75 -15.63
C ASN A 251 18.06 -20.72 -16.43
N HIS A 252 18.21 -19.80 -17.39
CA HIS A 252 19.46 -19.64 -18.15
C HIS A 252 20.65 -19.32 -17.23
N HIS A 253 20.46 -18.42 -16.26
CA HIS A 253 21.52 -17.98 -15.34
C HIS A 253 21.67 -18.86 -14.08
N GLY A 254 20.80 -19.86 -13.89
CA GLY A 254 20.85 -20.73 -12.73
C GLY A 254 20.42 -20.10 -11.42
N ILE A 255 19.50 -19.14 -11.51
CA ILE A 255 18.90 -18.45 -10.38
C ILE A 255 17.59 -19.17 -10.04
N PRO A 256 17.33 -19.48 -8.75
CA PRO A 256 16.07 -20.09 -8.34
C PRO A 256 14.87 -19.16 -8.60
N PHE A 257 13.82 -19.71 -9.20
CA PHE A 257 12.56 -19.04 -9.51
C PHE A 257 11.43 -19.60 -8.63
N ILE A 258 11.03 -18.82 -7.62
CA ILE A 258 10.09 -19.24 -6.58
C ILE A 258 8.73 -18.59 -6.82
N VAL A 259 7.70 -19.42 -6.85
CA VAL A 259 6.30 -18.97 -6.93
C VAL A 259 5.66 -19.14 -5.56
N VAL A 260 5.10 -18.06 -5.00
CA VAL A 260 4.41 -18.08 -3.71
C VAL A 260 2.93 -17.79 -3.93
N ALA A 261 2.09 -18.78 -3.66
CA ALA A 261 0.65 -18.66 -3.84
C ALA A 261 -0.08 -19.57 -2.86
N PRO A 262 -1.25 -19.15 -2.34
CA PRO A 262 -2.06 -20.02 -1.48
C PRO A 262 -2.61 -21.20 -2.27
N GLU A 263 -2.94 -22.31 -1.59
CA GLU A 263 -3.50 -23.53 -2.17
C GLU A 263 -4.78 -23.23 -2.98
N SER A 264 -5.57 -22.24 -2.58
CA SER A 264 -6.75 -21.77 -3.30
C SER A 264 -6.47 -21.24 -4.72
N THR A 265 -5.20 -20.98 -5.06
CA THR A 265 -4.77 -20.55 -6.40
C THR A 265 -4.53 -21.74 -7.34
N ARG A 266 -4.49 -22.97 -6.79
CA ARG A 266 -4.32 -24.19 -7.57
C ARG A 266 -5.66 -24.62 -8.16
N ASP A 267 -5.68 -24.67 -9.48
CA ASP A 267 -6.79 -25.13 -10.30
C ASP A 267 -6.47 -26.54 -10.79
N LEU A 268 -6.85 -27.54 -9.99
CA LEU A 268 -6.62 -28.96 -10.29
C LEU A 268 -7.54 -29.49 -11.39
N ASP A 269 -8.60 -28.75 -11.74
CA ASP A 269 -9.53 -29.10 -12.81
C ASP A 269 -8.95 -28.74 -14.19
N THR A 270 -8.09 -27.72 -14.24
CA THR A 270 -7.33 -27.37 -15.43
C THR A 270 -6.04 -28.20 -15.52
N ALA A 271 -6.01 -29.14 -16.46
CA ALA A 271 -4.92 -30.11 -16.59
C ALA A 271 -3.53 -29.48 -16.85
N THR A 272 -3.47 -28.51 -17.77
CA THR A 272 -2.22 -28.00 -18.36
C THR A 272 -2.34 -26.52 -18.67
N GLY A 273 -1.21 -25.82 -18.72
CA GLY A 273 -1.15 -24.36 -18.91
C GLY A 273 -1.71 -23.86 -20.25
N ASP A 274 -1.69 -24.66 -21.31
CA ASP A 274 -2.25 -24.35 -22.64
C ASP A 274 -3.78 -24.20 -22.63
N ARG A 275 -4.45 -24.70 -21.59
CA ARG A 275 -5.91 -24.55 -21.40
C ARG A 275 -6.29 -23.23 -20.72
N ILE A 276 -5.32 -22.44 -20.27
CA ILE A 276 -5.58 -21.16 -19.64
C ILE A 276 -5.88 -20.13 -20.73
N VAL A 277 -7.10 -19.59 -20.69
CA VAL A 277 -7.48 -18.46 -21.54
C VAL A 277 -6.87 -17.18 -20.95
N VAL A 278 -5.93 -16.58 -21.68
CA VAL A 278 -5.25 -15.35 -21.28
C VAL A 278 -6.14 -14.14 -21.60
N GLU A 279 -6.36 -13.29 -20.60
CA GLU A 279 -7.08 -12.01 -20.75
C GLU A 279 -6.27 -11.07 -21.67
N GLU A 280 -6.84 -10.65 -22.79
CA GLU A 280 -6.32 -9.54 -23.60
C GLU A 280 -7.04 -8.24 -23.24
N ARG A 281 -6.27 -7.16 -23.05
CA ARG A 281 -6.78 -5.88 -22.52
C ARG A 281 -6.71 -4.75 -23.55
N ALA A 282 -7.40 -3.66 -23.24
CA ALA A 282 -7.55 -2.53 -24.14
C ALA A 282 -6.20 -1.92 -24.57
N ALA A 283 -6.16 -1.42 -25.81
CA ALA A 283 -4.95 -0.83 -26.39
C ALA A 283 -4.38 0.37 -25.62
N LEU A 284 -5.27 1.13 -24.98
CA LEU A 284 -4.94 2.33 -24.23
C LEU A 284 -3.93 2.07 -23.09
N GLU A 285 -3.87 0.87 -22.53
CA GLU A 285 -2.89 0.56 -21.47
C GLU A 285 -1.46 0.56 -22.00
N ILE A 286 -1.25 0.18 -23.26
CA ILE A 286 0.05 0.19 -23.91
C ILE A 286 0.32 1.55 -24.53
N THR A 287 -0.64 2.09 -25.29
CA THR A 287 -0.46 3.33 -26.05
C THR A 287 -0.45 4.59 -25.19
N HIS A 288 -0.84 4.49 -23.91
CA HIS A 288 -0.83 5.61 -22.97
C HIS A 288 -0.22 5.24 -21.62
N VAL A 289 0.38 6.23 -20.96
CA VAL A 289 0.81 6.15 -19.56
C VAL A 289 0.30 7.39 -18.84
N GLY A 290 -0.48 7.20 -17.77
CA GLY A 290 -1.03 8.30 -16.98
C GLY A 290 -1.94 9.26 -17.78
N GLY A 291 -2.59 8.77 -18.84
CA GLY A 291 -3.44 9.56 -19.73
C GLY A 291 -2.69 10.25 -20.88
N VAL A 292 -1.37 10.13 -20.95
CA VAL A 292 -0.54 10.72 -22.01
C VAL A 292 -0.20 9.66 -23.05
N ALA A 293 -0.41 9.96 -24.33
CA ALA A 293 -0.08 9.06 -25.43
C ALA A 293 1.45 8.86 -25.54
N THR A 294 1.86 7.60 -25.70
CA THR A 294 3.25 7.16 -25.87
C THR A 294 3.47 6.39 -27.17
N ALA A 295 2.43 6.21 -27.97
CA ALA A 295 2.47 5.61 -29.30
C ALA A 295 1.66 6.46 -30.30
N PRO A 296 1.94 6.37 -31.62
CA PRO A 296 1.13 7.02 -32.64
C PRO A 296 -0.35 6.61 -32.56
N GLU A 297 -1.25 7.54 -32.92
CA GLU A 297 -2.69 7.28 -32.97
C GLU A 297 -3.01 6.11 -33.92
N GLY A 298 -3.95 5.25 -33.53
CA GLY A 298 -4.38 4.09 -34.32
C GLY A 298 -3.41 2.90 -34.30
N THR A 299 -2.33 2.93 -33.52
CA THR A 299 -1.41 1.79 -33.38
C THR A 299 -2.13 0.56 -32.82
N GLU A 300 -2.15 -0.53 -33.59
CA GLU A 300 -2.64 -1.84 -33.13
C GLU A 300 -1.68 -2.40 -32.06
N VAL A 301 -2.23 -3.11 -31.08
CA VAL A 301 -1.44 -3.66 -29.98
C VAL A 301 -1.71 -5.14 -29.77
N PHE A 302 -0.73 -5.81 -29.18
CA PHE A 302 -0.89 -7.11 -28.55
C PHE A 302 -0.71 -6.94 -27.04
N ASN A 303 -1.77 -7.08 -26.25
CA ASN A 303 -1.79 -6.74 -24.82
C ASN A 303 -2.35 -7.88 -23.94
N PRO A 304 -1.66 -9.04 -23.87
CA PRO A 304 -2.00 -10.06 -22.90
C PRO A 304 -1.69 -9.57 -21.48
N ALA A 305 -2.65 -9.72 -20.56
CA ALA A 305 -2.49 -9.33 -19.17
C ALA A 305 -1.65 -10.33 -18.35
N PHE A 306 -1.51 -11.55 -18.85
CA PHE A 306 -0.85 -12.67 -18.19
C PHE A 306 -0.04 -13.47 -19.21
N ASP A 307 0.95 -14.22 -18.73
CA ASP A 307 1.61 -15.29 -19.48
C ASP A 307 1.59 -16.58 -18.66
N VAL A 308 1.98 -17.69 -19.29
CA VAL A 308 2.03 -19.01 -18.66
C VAL A 308 3.47 -19.47 -18.59
N THR A 309 3.96 -19.70 -17.38
CA THR A 309 5.28 -20.25 -17.09
C THR A 309 5.19 -21.78 -16.98
N PRO A 310 5.86 -22.54 -17.86
CA PRO A 310 5.93 -23.99 -17.77
C PRO A 310 6.55 -24.48 -16.45
N PRO A 311 6.09 -25.62 -15.92
CA PRO A 311 6.52 -26.13 -14.61
C PRO A 311 8.02 -26.45 -14.52
N ASP A 312 8.67 -26.79 -15.64
CA ASP A 312 10.11 -27.10 -15.68
C ASP A 312 11.01 -25.87 -15.42
N LEU A 313 10.49 -24.65 -15.65
CA LEU A 313 11.17 -23.39 -15.35
C LEU A 313 10.94 -22.90 -13.91
N VAL A 314 9.99 -23.49 -13.19
CA VAL A 314 9.68 -23.12 -11.81
C VAL A 314 10.57 -23.95 -10.87
N THR A 315 11.40 -23.28 -10.07
CA THR A 315 12.22 -23.97 -9.06
C THR A 315 11.33 -24.61 -8.01
N ALA A 316 10.39 -23.85 -7.44
CA ALA A 316 9.42 -24.38 -6.50
C ALA A 316 8.14 -23.54 -6.45
N VAL A 317 7.02 -24.20 -6.18
CA VAL A 317 5.77 -23.56 -5.77
C VAL A 317 5.64 -23.72 -4.26
N VAL A 318 5.38 -22.62 -3.57
CA VAL A 318 5.26 -22.58 -2.11
C VAL A 318 3.88 -22.10 -1.70
N THR A 319 3.24 -22.89 -0.83
CA THR A 319 1.90 -22.67 -0.30
C THR A 319 1.93 -22.60 1.23
N GLU A 320 0.78 -22.32 1.84
CA GLU A 320 0.59 -22.43 3.28
C GLU A 320 0.78 -23.85 3.82
N ASN A 321 0.69 -24.87 2.97
CA ASN A 321 0.89 -26.27 3.33
C ASN A 321 2.36 -26.71 3.20
N GLY A 322 3.23 -25.83 2.70
CA GLY A 322 4.65 -26.11 2.51
C GLY A 322 5.10 -25.91 1.08
N VAL A 323 6.27 -26.46 0.77
CA VAL A 323 6.87 -26.43 -0.56
C VAL A 323 6.38 -27.64 -1.35
N LEU A 324 5.78 -27.42 -2.52
CA LEU A 324 5.37 -28.51 -3.39
C LEU A 324 6.59 -29.18 -4.04
N PRO A 325 6.54 -30.49 -4.32
CA PRO A 325 7.60 -31.18 -5.05
C PRO A 325 7.91 -30.49 -6.38
N SER A 326 9.18 -30.17 -6.59
CA SER A 326 9.63 -29.54 -7.83
C SER A 326 9.64 -30.53 -8.98
N THR A 327 9.03 -30.15 -10.09
CA THR A 327 9.07 -30.89 -11.37
C THR A 327 10.25 -30.48 -12.24
N SER A 328 10.99 -29.44 -11.86
CA SER A 328 12.20 -29.00 -12.55
C SER A 328 13.33 -30.00 -12.30
N ALA A 329 13.79 -30.66 -13.37
CA ALA A 329 14.88 -31.63 -13.31
C ALA A 329 16.17 -31.05 -12.69
N ARG A 330 16.38 -29.73 -12.88
CA ARG A 330 17.53 -29.00 -12.31
C ARG A 330 17.44 -28.85 -10.79
N TRP A 331 16.24 -28.58 -10.28
CA TRP A 331 16.05 -28.12 -8.90
C TRP A 331 15.46 -29.19 -7.97
N ALA A 332 14.90 -30.28 -8.50
CA ALA A 332 14.21 -31.31 -7.72
C ALA A 332 15.01 -31.81 -6.50
N THR A 333 16.28 -32.16 -6.67
CA THR A 333 17.13 -32.64 -5.56
C THR A 333 17.41 -31.55 -4.53
N ALA A 334 17.73 -30.34 -4.98
CA ALA A 334 18.04 -29.21 -4.08
C ALA A 334 16.81 -28.78 -3.28
N VAL A 335 15.64 -28.72 -3.93
CA VAL A 335 14.36 -28.37 -3.30
C VAL A 335 13.94 -29.43 -2.30
N ALA A 336 14.03 -30.73 -2.63
CA ALA A 336 13.69 -31.79 -1.68
C ALA A 336 14.59 -31.78 -0.44
N ALA A 337 15.90 -31.59 -0.63
CA ALA A 337 16.84 -31.44 0.48
C ALA A 337 16.52 -30.19 1.33
N ALA A 338 16.17 -29.07 0.68
CA ALA A 338 15.81 -27.84 1.37
C ALA A 338 14.38 -27.85 1.95
N SER A 339 13.46 -28.69 1.50
CA SER A 339 12.10 -28.77 2.09
C SER A 339 12.04 -29.72 3.28
N GLY A 340 13.08 -30.54 3.50
CA GLY A 340 13.09 -31.58 4.54
C GLY A 340 12.39 -32.87 4.12
N GLU A 341 12.03 -33.01 2.84
CA GLU A 341 11.47 -34.24 2.29
C GLU A 341 12.60 -35.21 1.90
N THR A 342 12.60 -36.40 2.51
CA THR A 342 13.51 -37.48 2.08
C THR A 342 13.07 -37.95 0.70
N VAL A 343 13.91 -37.75 -0.32
CA VAL A 343 13.66 -38.26 -1.68
C VAL A 343 13.62 -39.79 -1.64
N ALA A 344 12.42 -40.37 -1.59
CA ALA A 344 12.23 -41.76 -1.93
C ALA A 344 12.48 -41.91 -3.44
N ARG A 345 13.67 -42.42 -3.82
CA ARG A 345 14.00 -42.78 -5.21
C ARG A 345 12.93 -43.73 -5.76
N ARG A 346 12.02 -43.23 -6.60
CA ARG A 346 11.32 -44.08 -7.57
C ARG A 346 12.28 -44.40 -8.70
N ALA A 347 12.98 -45.51 -8.60
CA ALA A 347 13.65 -46.12 -9.73
C ALA A 347 12.58 -46.70 -10.66
N ALA A 348 12.27 -45.99 -11.75
CA ALA A 348 11.62 -46.58 -12.90
C ALA A 348 12.70 -47.30 -13.72
N THR A 349 12.74 -48.63 -13.64
CA THR A 349 13.45 -49.48 -14.60
C THR A 349 12.77 -49.38 -15.97
N PRO A 350 13.48 -49.13 -17.07
CA PRO A 350 12.95 -49.38 -18.40
C PRO A 350 12.96 -50.89 -18.67
N ASP A 351 11.81 -51.39 -19.09
CA ASP A 351 11.66 -52.71 -19.67
C ASP A 351 12.41 -52.74 -21.02
N ALA A 352 13.50 -53.49 -21.07
CA ALA A 352 14.21 -53.84 -22.28
C ALA A 352 14.63 -55.32 -22.18
N GLY A 353 13.71 -56.20 -22.57
CA GLY A 353 14.04 -57.58 -22.85
C GLY A 353 14.96 -57.68 -24.06
N ALA A 354 16.19 -58.16 -23.87
CA ALA A 354 16.88 -59.10 -24.79
C ALA A 354 18.29 -59.47 -24.30
N ARG A 355 18.43 -60.76 -23.98
CA ARG A 355 19.56 -61.68 -24.30
C ARG A 355 20.90 -61.59 -23.55
N ASP A 356 21.23 -62.78 -23.01
CA ASP A 356 22.53 -63.45 -22.85
C ASP A 356 23.64 -62.87 -21.96
N GLY A 357 24.22 -63.76 -21.15
CA GLY A 357 25.64 -63.65 -20.77
C GLY A 357 25.98 -63.86 -19.30
N ALA A 358 26.08 -65.13 -18.91
CA ALA A 358 26.96 -65.73 -17.90
C ALA A 358 27.83 -64.86 -16.95
N ALA A 359 27.76 -65.28 -15.67
CA ALA A 359 28.88 -65.64 -14.78
C ALA A 359 29.47 -64.63 -13.76
N HIS A 360 29.73 -65.24 -12.59
CA HIS A 360 30.78 -64.98 -11.59
C HIS A 360 30.49 -64.09 -10.36
N HIS A 361 30.18 -64.80 -9.26
CA HIS A 361 30.66 -64.58 -7.89
C HIS A 361 32.21 -64.46 -7.82
N PRO A 362 32.84 -63.92 -6.73
CA PRO A 362 32.61 -64.42 -5.36
C PRO A 362 32.76 -63.47 -4.15
N ARG A 363 32.05 -63.88 -3.08
CA ARG A 363 32.39 -64.09 -1.66
C ARG A 363 33.29 -63.11 -0.87
N GLY A 364 32.84 -62.92 0.37
CA GLY A 364 33.64 -62.83 1.61
C GLY A 364 33.24 -61.61 2.44
N GLU A 365 33.06 -61.61 3.76
CA GLU A 365 33.18 -62.58 4.83
C GLU A 365 32.49 -61.94 6.07
N ASN A 366 31.84 -62.76 6.90
CA ASN A 366 31.42 -62.45 8.28
C ASN A 366 32.68 -62.59 9.19
N PRO A 367 32.79 -62.16 10.48
CA PRO A 367 31.75 -62.40 11.48
C PRO A 367 31.68 -61.47 12.74
N ALA A 368 30.57 -61.68 13.47
CA ALA A 368 30.44 -61.86 14.92
C ALA A 368 30.70 -60.72 15.95
N ALA A 369 29.69 -60.60 16.81
CA ALA A 369 29.62 -59.89 18.08
C ALA A 369 30.50 -60.51 19.20
N PRO A 370 30.50 -59.88 20.38
CA PRO A 370 30.21 -60.64 21.60
C PRO A 370 29.19 -59.98 22.55
N GLN A 371 28.56 -60.86 23.34
CA GLN A 371 27.63 -60.58 24.44
C GLN A 371 28.37 -60.33 25.76
N GLY A 372 27.73 -59.65 26.73
CA GLY A 372 28.01 -59.91 28.15
C GLY A 372 27.62 -58.81 29.18
N ALA A 373 26.67 -59.18 30.06
CA ALA A 373 26.59 -58.87 31.50
C ALA A 373 25.85 -57.61 32.04
N THR A 374 24.59 -57.86 32.45
CA THR A 374 23.97 -57.66 33.79
C THR A 374 24.18 -56.37 34.61
N GLY A 375 23.05 -55.74 34.97
CA GLY A 375 22.88 -54.85 36.13
C GLY A 375 21.39 -54.58 36.40
N ARG A 376 20.96 -54.69 37.67
CA ARG A 376 19.56 -54.80 38.14
C ARG A 376 18.97 -53.46 38.62
N ALA A 377 17.64 -53.38 38.51
CA ALA A 377 16.66 -52.68 39.38
C ALA A 377 16.40 -51.17 39.18
N GLY A 378 15.11 -50.86 38.99
CA GLY A 378 14.53 -49.51 39.04
C GLY A 378 13.16 -49.45 38.36
N GLU A 379 12.12 -49.91 39.05
CA GLU A 379 10.71 -49.73 38.65
C GLU A 379 10.36 -48.25 38.48
N ARG A 380 9.61 -47.93 37.42
CA ARG A 380 8.40 -47.08 37.46
C ARG A 380 7.67 -47.19 36.12
N SER A 381 6.37 -47.48 36.22
CA SER A 381 5.38 -47.32 35.17
C SER A 381 5.37 -45.86 34.69
N ASP A 382 5.08 -45.65 33.41
CA ASP A 382 3.84 -44.98 33.01
C ASP A 382 3.74 -44.96 31.48
N SER A 383 2.69 -45.61 31.00
CA SER A 383 2.23 -45.58 29.62
C SER A 383 1.71 -44.19 29.29
N VAL A 384 2.43 -43.43 28.47
CA VAL A 384 1.88 -42.24 27.82
C VAL A 384 1.26 -42.70 26.51
N GLY A 385 -0.08 -42.77 26.51
CA GLY A 385 -0.89 -43.04 25.33
C GLY A 385 -0.69 -41.96 24.26
N ALA A 386 -0.71 -42.40 23.01
CA ALA A 386 -0.80 -41.51 21.85
C ALA A 386 -2.09 -40.66 21.94
N PRO A 387 -2.06 -39.35 21.64
CA PRO A 387 -3.28 -38.57 21.55
C PRO A 387 -4.04 -38.97 20.29
N ALA A 388 -5.36 -39.14 20.44
CA ALA A 388 -6.27 -39.37 19.33
C ALA A 388 -6.38 -38.12 18.44
N ASP A 389 -6.50 -38.34 17.12
CA ASP A 389 -6.57 -37.34 16.04
C ASP A 389 -7.66 -36.25 16.19
N GLY A 390 -8.51 -36.32 17.22
CA GLY A 390 -9.54 -35.31 17.53
C GLY A 390 -9.06 -34.07 18.29
N ASP A 391 -7.95 -34.15 19.04
CA ASP A 391 -7.49 -33.04 19.90
C ASP A 391 -6.61 -32.03 19.16
N ILE A 392 -5.92 -32.43 18.09
CA ILE A 392 -5.10 -31.52 17.28
C ILE A 392 -5.99 -30.56 16.47
N VAL A 393 -7.11 -31.05 15.93
CA VAL A 393 -8.09 -30.23 15.18
C VAL A 393 -8.78 -29.23 16.10
N ARG A 394 -9.09 -29.62 17.34
CA ARG A 394 -9.72 -28.74 18.34
C ARG A 394 -8.77 -27.65 18.87
N THR A 395 -7.50 -28.01 19.04
CA THR A 395 -6.43 -27.07 19.49
C THR A 395 -6.02 -26.09 18.39
N LEU A 396 -6.13 -26.48 17.11
CA LEU A 396 -5.91 -25.59 15.96
C LEU A 396 -7.09 -24.64 15.72
N ALA A 397 -8.33 -25.09 15.91
CA ALA A 397 -9.52 -24.24 15.85
C ALA A 397 -9.54 -23.19 16.97
N GLN A 398 -9.21 -23.59 18.22
CA GLN A 398 -9.10 -22.64 19.34
C GLN A 398 -7.98 -21.61 19.16
N ARG A 399 -6.90 -21.95 18.45
CA ARG A 399 -5.81 -21.00 18.11
C ARG A 399 -6.18 -20.07 16.95
N ALA A 400 -7.06 -20.48 16.04
CA ALA A 400 -7.61 -19.63 14.99
C ALA A 400 -8.61 -18.62 15.55
N ASP A 401 -9.47 -19.04 16.49
CA ASP A 401 -10.40 -18.13 17.19
C ASP A 401 -9.66 -17.10 18.04
N GLN A 402 -8.58 -17.51 18.72
CA GLN A 402 -7.73 -16.60 19.48
C GLN A 402 -6.93 -15.64 18.57
N TYR A 403 -6.64 -16.01 17.32
CA TYR A 403 -5.99 -15.15 16.32
C TYR A 403 -6.97 -14.18 15.67
N VAL A 404 -8.21 -14.60 15.40
CA VAL A 404 -9.31 -13.72 14.95
C VAL A 404 -9.69 -12.74 16.04
N GLU A 405 -9.84 -13.18 17.29
CA GLU A 405 -10.03 -12.27 18.42
C GLU A 405 -8.81 -11.38 18.62
N THR A 406 -7.57 -11.86 18.56
CA THR A 406 -6.41 -10.96 18.74
C THR A 406 -6.23 -9.98 17.59
N VAL A 407 -6.60 -10.32 16.35
CA VAL A 407 -6.51 -9.42 15.19
C VAL A 407 -7.72 -8.50 15.13
N VAL A 408 -8.93 -8.94 15.48
CA VAL A 408 -10.11 -8.09 15.61
C VAL A 408 -10.01 -7.22 16.85
N GLU A 409 -9.45 -7.67 17.96
CA GLU A 409 -9.20 -6.89 19.18
C GLU A 409 -7.98 -5.99 19.02
N LYS A 410 -6.92 -6.38 18.28
CA LYS A 410 -5.83 -5.45 17.91
C LYS A 410 -6.26 -4.49 16.83
N THR A 411 -7.15 -4.87 15.92
CA THR A 411 -7.72 -3.95 14.92
C THR A 411 -8.76 -3.08 15.59
N ARG A 412 -9.54 -3.57 16.56
CA ARG A 412 -10.50 -2.81 17.39
C ARG A 412 -9.81 -2.06 18.52
N LYS A 413 -8.59 -2.39 18.95
CA LYS A 413 -7.76 -1.63 19.92
C LYS A 413 -6.83 -0.68 19.20
N PHE A 414 -6.35 -1.00 18.01
CA PHE A 414 -5.73 -0.04 17.10
C PHE A 414 -6.79 0.96 16.61
N LEU A 415 -7.98 0.47 16.27
CA LEU A 415 -9.14 1.29 15.95
C LEU A 415 -9.75 1.91 17.20
N ALA A 416 -9.74 1.35 18.43
CA ALA A 416 -10.24 2.01 19.65
C ALA A 416 -9.21 2.98 20.23
N ASP A 417 -7.91 2.74 20.09
CA ASP A 417 -6.88 3.76 20.24
C ASP A 417 -7.02 4.86 19.14
N GLN A 418 -7.88 4.63 18.13
CA GLN A 418 -8.36 5.61 17.13
C GLN A 418 -9.88 5.96 17.22
N LEU A 419 -10.70 5.32 18.08
CA LEU A 419 -12.19 5.35 18.08
C LEU A 419 -12.81 5.43 19.49
N ASP A 420 -12.07 5.16 20.57
CA ASP A 420 -12.26 5.92 21.80
C ASP A 420 -11.68 7.30 21.49
N GLY A 421 -12.55 8.10 20.89
CA GLY A 421 -12.23 9.45 20.46
C GLY A 421 -11.54 10.16 21.60
N PRO A 422 -10.31 10.67 21.38
CA PRO A 422 -9.77 11.56 22.35
C PRO A 422 -10.63 12.84 22.34
N ARG A 423 -10.58 13.63 23.41
CA ARG A 423 -11.38 14.86 23.55
C ARG A 423 -11.32 15.66 22.25
N ALA A 424 -12.38 16.41 21.90
CA ALA A 424 -12.47 17.17 20.64
C ALA A 424 -11.20 17.99 20.30
N ASP A 425 -10.42 18.35 21.32
CA ASP A 425 -9.11 18.99 21.24
C ASP A 425 -8.01 18.10 20.61
N ASP A 426 -7.88 16.82 20.98
CA ASP A 426 -6.85 15.89 20.48
C ASP A 426 -7.01 15.54 18.99
N ALA A 427 -8.23 15.62 18.44
CA ALA A 427 -8.47 15.48 17.00
C ALA A 427 -7.93 16.67 16.20
N ALA A 428 -7.99 17.88 16.75
CA ALA A 428 -7.40 19.06 16.13
C ALA A 428 -5.88 19.02 16.18
N GLU A 429 -5.28 18.59 17.31
CA GLU A 429 -3.84 18.46 17.46
C GLU A 429 -3.21 17.48 16.45
N ARG A 430 -3.83 16.31 16.25
CA ARG A 430 -3.38 15.33 15.25
C ARG A 430 -3.43 15.90 13.83
N ARG A 431 -4.52 16.57 13.46
CA ARG A 431 -4.69 17.17 12.13
C ARG A 431 -3.70 18.31 11.87
N ILE A 432 -3.41 19.12 12.90
CA ILE A 432 -2.37 20.15 12.84
C ILE A 432 -1.01 19.50 12.56
N ALA A 433 -0.66 18.43 13.28
CA ALA A 433 0.60 17.71 13.08
C ALA A 433 0.72 17.10 11.68
N GLU A 434 -0.36 16.51 11.15
CA GLU A 434 -0.39 15.95 9.80
C GLU A 434 -0.16 17.01 8.70
N ILE A 435 -0.85 18.14 8.79
CA ILE A 435 -0.69 19.22 7.80
C ILE A 435 0.69 19.87 7.93
N ALA A 436 1.24 20.02 9.13
CA ALA A 436 2.61 20.48 9.33
C ALA A 436 3.63 19.58 8.63
N ARG A 437 3.48 18.24 8.72
CA ARG A 437 4.35 17.28 8.02
C ARG A 437 4.23 17.36 6.50
N GLY A 438 3.02 17.54 6.00
CA GLY A 438 2.77 17.74 4.56
C GLY A 438 3.46 19.00 4.02
N LEU A 439 3.29 20.12 4.72
CA LEU A 439 3.89 21.41 4.35
C LEU A 439 5.43 21.42 4.53
N TYR A 440 5.93 20.72 5.54
CA TYR A 440 7.37 20.48 5.71
C TYR A 440 7.97 19.73 4.52
N THR A 441 7.32 18.63 4.09
CA THR A 441 7.77 17.82 2.94
C THR A 441 7.82 18.62 1.65
N ARG A 442 6.92 19.62 1.51
CA ARG A 442 6.91 20.57 0.39
C ARG A 442 8.00 21.66 0.48
N GLY A 443 8.75 21.70 1.58
CA GLY A 443 9.78 22.71 1.83
C GLY A 443 9.23 24.06 2.30
N TRP A 444 7.97 24.13 2.73
CA TRP A 444 7.31 25.40 3.11
C TRP A 444 7.38 25.71 4.60
N MET A 445 7.88 24.78 5.41
CA MET A 445 8.08 24.96 6.84
C MET A 445 9.47 24.45 7.26
N PRO A 446 10.57 24.94 6.65
CA PRO A 446 11.91 24.39 6.90
C PRO A 446 12.32 24.58 8.37
N GLY A 447 12.81 23.50 8.99
CA GLY A 447 13.20 23.51 10.40
C GLY A 447 12.02 23.89 11.31
N THR A 448 12.21 24.94 12.14
CA THR A 448 11.21 25.39 13.12
C THR A 448 10.26 26.48 12.59
N ALA A 449 10.41 26.85 11.31
CA ALA A 449 9.70 27.97 10.70
C ALA A 449 8.21 27.68 10.46
N GLY A 450 7.38 28.71 10.63
CA GLY A 450 5.94 28.65 10.43
C GLY A 450 5.16 28.03 11.60
N ASN A 451 3.84 28.19 11.58
CA ASN A 451 2.95 27.62 12.57
C ASN A 451 1.54 27.43 12.00
N ILE A 452 0.77 26.62 12.71
CA ILE A 452 -0.58 26.22 12.32
C ILE A 452 -1.43 26.25 13.57
N SER A 453 -2.67 26.70 13.45
CA SER A 453 -3.62 26.68 14.54
C SER A 453 -5.05 26.37 14.13
N VAL A 454 -5.82 25.88 15.10
CA VAL A 454 -7.27 25.69 15.01
C VAL A 454 -7.95 26.38 16.21
N ARG A 455 -9.05 27.08 15.95
CA ARG A 455 -9.86 27.77 16.96
C ARG A 455 -10.72 26.76 17.73
N ALA A 456 -10.71 26.88 19.05
CA ALA A 456 -11.54 26.13 19.98
C ALA A 456 -12.30 27.11 20.89
N GLY A 457 -13.37 27.71 20.35
CA GLY A 457 -14.13 28.75 21.06
C GLY A 457 -13.32 30.04 21.25
N GLN A 458 -12.99 30.36 22.50
CA GLN A 458 -12.18 31.54 22.88
C GLN A 458 -10.68 31.24 22.95
N THR A 459 -10.28 30.00 22.70
CA THR A 459 -8.88 29.57 22.68
C THR A 459 -8.49 29.10 21.28
N ALA A 460 -7.19 28.92 21.05
CA ALA A 460 -6.67 28.30 19.85
C ALA A 460 -5.62 27.25 20.21
N ILE A 461 -5.68 26.09 19.56
CA ILE A 461 -4.64 25.05 19.61
C ILE A 461 -3.62 25.40 18.54
N VAL A 462 -2.35 25.61 18.93
CA VAL A 462 -1.28 26.12 18.07
C VAL A 462 -0.07 25.19 18.15
N THR A 463 0.71 25.07 17.06
CA THR A 463 1.98 24.33 17.09
C THR A 463 2.97 24.92 18.11
N GLY A 464 3.59 24.04 18.89
CA GLY A 464 4.67 24.40 19.81
C GLY A 464 5.95 24.83 19.08
N SER A 465 6.78 25.59 19.81
CA SER A 465 8.09 26.04 19.34
C SER A 465 9.18 24.99 19.57
N GLY A 466 10.28 25.09 18.81
CA GLY A 466 11.53 24.36 19.05
C GLY A 466 11.64 22.96 18.44
N LEU A 467 10.67 22.50 17.66
CA LEU A 467 10.78 21.27 16.85
C LEU A 467 10.69 21.56 15.36
N SER A 468 11.33 20.67 14.59
CA SER A 468 11.09 20.59 13.16
C SER A 468 9.61 20.37 12.89
N LYS A 469 9.00 21.14 11.98
CA LYS A 469 7.57 20.99 11.68
C LYS A 469 7.24 19.65 11.03
N GLY A 470 8.24 18.98 10.45
CA GLY A 470 8.16 17.60 9.97
C GLY A 470 8.13 16.52 11.07
N GLU A 471 8.44 16.88 12.32
CA GLU A 471 8.55 15.94 13.45
C GLU A 471 7.48 16.17 14.52
N LEU A 472 6.57 17.14 14.32
CA LEU A 472 5.51 17.43 15.28
C LEU A 472 4.56 16.24 15.45
N ALA A 473 4.25 15.94 16.71
CA ALA A 473 3.18 15.05 17.14
C ALA A 473 2.04 15.84 17.81
N ALA A 474 0.90 15.20 18.07
CA ALA A 474 -0.25 15.85 18.71
C ALA A 474 0.10 16.46 20.08
N GLY A 475 0.93 15.76 20.87
CA GLY A 475 1.38 16.26 22.19
C GLY A 475 2.33 17.46 22.15
N ASP A 476 2.71 17.94 20.96
CA ASP A 476 3.56 19.12 20.78
C ASP A 476 2.77 20.42 20.56
N MET A 477 1.44 20.38 20.70
CA MET A 477 0.59 21.56 20.59
C MET A 477 0.50 22.34 21.91
N VAL A 478 0.14 23.62 21.80
CA VAL A 478 -0.04 24.55 22.91
C VAL A 478 -1.39 25.24 22.71
N THR A 479 -2.25 25.19 23.71
CA THR A 479 -3.50 25.95 23.74
C THR A 479 -3.22 27.35 24.25
N VAL A 480 -3.64 28.36 23.50
CA VAL A 480 -3.47 29.77 23.84
C VAL A 480 -4.83 30.48 23.92
N ASN A 481 -4.92 31.54 24.71
CA ASN A 481 -6.06 32.42 24.73
C ASN A 481 -6.02 33.35 23.50
N ILE A 482 -7.12 33.45 22.75
CA ILE A 482 -7.17 34.32 21.56
C ILE A 482 -7.12 35.81 21.94
N ALA A 483 -7.63 36.18 23.12
CA ALA A 483 -7.71 37.58 23.52
C ALA A 483 -6.33 38.24 23.75
N ASP A 484 -5.40 37.51 24.35
CA ASP A 484 -4.10 38.04 24.80
C ASP A 484 -2.88 37.21 24.31
N SER A 485 -3.12 36.14 23.54
CA SER A 485 -2.13 35.20 23.01
C SER A 485 -1.33 34.44 24.08
N GLN A 486 -1.76 34.47 25.34
CA GLN A 486 -1.05 33.79 26.42
C GLN A 486 -1.33 32.28 26.42
N PRO A 487 -0.33 31.43 26.73
CA PRO A 487 -0.53 30.00 26.83
C PRO A 487 -1.43 29.66 28.03
N ILE A 488 -2.40 28.78 27.79
CA ILE A 488 -3.32 28.24 28.79
C ILE A 488 -2.86 26.85 29.24
N SER A 489 -2.52 25.99 28.27
CA SER A 489 -2.12 24.60 28.53
C SER A 489 -1.21 24.07 27.41
N GLY A 490 -0.40 23.08 27.73
CA GLY A 490 0.57 22.47 26.81
C GLY A 490 1.92 22.28 27.49
N SER A 491 2.70 21.31 27.01
CA SER A 491 4.03 20.99 27.55
C SER A 491 5.14 21.90 26.97
N ARG A 492 4.82 22.68 25.94
CA ARG A 492 5.76 23.51 25.16
C ARG A 492 5.45 25.00 25.28
N ARG A 493 6.43 25.81 24.87
CA ARG A 493 6.22 27.25 24.63
C ARG A 493 5.51 27.45 23.28
N PRO A 494 4.53 28.37 23.18
CA PRO A 494 3.89 28.68 21.91
C PRO A 494 4.89 29.33 20.93
N SER A 495 4.61 29.22 19.61
CA SER A 495 5.40 29.92 18.58
C SER A 495 5.37 31.44 18.79
N ALA A 496 6.44 32.14 18.39
CA ALA A 496 6.47 33.62 18.40
C ALA A 496 5.41 34.22 17.47
N GLU A 497 5.10 33.52 16.37
CA GLU A 497 4.09 33.86 15.36
C GLU A 497 2.65 33.62 15.84
N THR A 498 2.45 33.14 17.07
CA THR A 498 1.10 32.96 17.65
C THR A 498 0.28 34.25 17.62
N THR A 499 0.91 35.41 17.78
CA THR A 499 0.23 36.72 17.76
C THR A 499 -0.37 37.06 16.39
N ILE A 500 0.22 36.55 15.30
CA ILE A 500 -0.34 36.66 13.94
C ILE A 500 -1.62 35.84 13.83
N HIS A 501 -1.65 34.64 14.41
CA HIS A 501 -2.80 33.75 14.37
C HIS A 501 -3.97 34.32 15.18
N THR A 502 -3.71 34.79 16.39
CA THR A 502 -4.76 35.35 17.25
C THR A 502 -5.29 36.67 16.69
N ALA A 503 -4.47 37.48 16.00
CA ALA A 503 -4.91 38.65 15.26
C ALA A 503 -5.96 38.30 14.19
N VAL A 504 -5.71 37.26 13.38
CA VAL A 504 -6.68 36.78 12.39
C VAL A 504 -7.97 36.30 13.06
N TYR A 505 -7.89 35.58 14.19
CA TYR A 505 -9.09 35.11 14.91
C TYR A 505 -9.90 36.22 15.58
N ARG A 506 -9.25 37.32 15.98
CA ARG A 506 -9.95 38.49 16.55
C ARG A 506 -10.64 39.33 15.47
N ALA A 507 -10.05 39.40 14.28
CA ALA A 507 -10.57 40.20 13.17
C ALA A 507 -11.55 39.44 12.24
N THR A 508 -11.60 38.11 12.31
CA THR A 508 -12.36 37.28 11.34
C THR A 508 -13.06 36.09 12.00
N ASP A 509 -13.99 35.48 11.27
CA ASP A 509 -14.65 34.22 11.63
C ASP A 509 -13.82 32.97 11.29
N ALA A 510 -12.50 33.12 11.12
CA ALA A 510 -11.61 32.00 10.83
C ALA A 510 -11.71 30.90 11.91
N ALA A 511 -11.74 29.65 11.46
CA ALA A 511 -11.63 28.48 12.31
C ALA A 511 -10.21 27.89 12.31
N ALA A 512 -9.40 28.20 11.30
CA ALA A 512 -8.03 27.72 11.18
C ALA A 512 -7.12 28.74 10.50
N VAL A 513 -5.84 28.75 10.88
CA VAL A 513 -4.81 29.63 10.33
C VAL A 513 -3.55 28.80 10.05
N VAL A 514 -2.96 28.98 8.88
CA VAL A 514 -1.72 28.36 8.43
C VAL A 514 -0.75 29.48 8.06
N HIS A 515 0.38 29.53 8.75
CA HIS A 515 1.49 30.42 8.42
C HIS A 515 2.68 29.58 7.97
N VAL A 516 3.14 29.85 6.74
CA VAL A 516 4.15 29.05 6.04
C VAL A 516 5.10 29.96 5.27
N HIS A 517 6.30 29.45 4.98
CA HIS A 517 7.41 30.18 4.38
C HIS A 517 7.76 29.56 3.02
N PRO A 518 6.83 29.51 2.05
CA PRO A 518 7.08 28.86 0.77
C PRO A 518 7.95 29.76 -0.13
N PRO A 519 8.84 29.18 -0.94
CA PRO A 519 9.94 29.92 -1.56
C PRO A 519 9.47 30.98 -2.56
N HIS A 520 8.46 30.70 -3.39
CA HIS A 520 8.06 31.62 -4.45
C HIS A 520 7.26 32.81 -3.90
N ALA A 521 6.30 32.58 -3.01
CA ALA A 521 5.53 33.65 -2.38
C ALA A 521 6.43 34.53 -1.50
N THR A 522 7.36 33.93 -0.77
CA THR A 522 8.35 34.68 0.01
C THR A 522 9.19 35.58 -0.90
N ALA A 523 9.70 35.04 -2.02
CA ALA A 523 10.47 35.82 -2.99
C ALA A 523 9.66 36.97 -3.63
N GLN A 524 8.39 36.74 -3.97
CA GLN A 524 7.52 37.76 -4.56
C GLN A 524 7.22 38.93 -3.62
N SER A 525 7.30 38.70 -2.30
CA SER A 525 6.99 39.71 -1.28
C SER A 525 8.16 40.65 -0.92
N ILE A 526 9.38 40.35 -1.38
CA ILE A 526 10.56 41.17 -1.12
C ILE A 526 10.46 42.46 -1.93
N ASP A 527 10.60 43.61 -1.27
CA ASP A 527 10.46 44.95 -1.85
C ASP A 527 9.14 45.16 -2.61
N ALA A 528 8.11 44.40 -2.25
CA ALA A 528 6.78 44.52 -2.84
C ALA A 528 6.04 45.78 -2.35
N PRO A 529 5.15 46.35 -3.18
CA PRO A 529 4.19 47.35 -2.71
C PRO A 529 3.27 46.79 -1.62
N ALA A 530 2.51 47.66 -0.95
CA ALA A 530 1.61 47.29 0.14
C ALA A 530 0.53 46.24 -0.23
N ALA A 531 0.30 45.99 -1.53
CA ALA A 531 -0.50 44.88 -2.02
C ALA A 531 0.03 44.37 -3.37
N LEU A 532 -0.02 43.05 -3.59
CA LEU A 532 0.31 42.41 -4.85
C LEU A 532 -0.98 42.03 -5.61
N ARG A 533 -1.12 42.55 -6.84
CA ARG A 533 -2.25 42.28 -7.72
C ARG A 533 -1.98 41.09 -8.62
N PHE A 534 -2.91 40.13 -8.66
CA PHE A 534 -2.91 38.99 -9.58
C PHE A 534 -4.19 39.01 -10.43
N ALA A 535 -4.07 38.78 -11.75
CA ALA A 535 -5.22 38.78 -12.65
C ALA A 535 -5.19 37.61 -13.64
N GLY A 536 -6.36 37.00 -13.89
CA GLY A 536 -6.55 35.95 -14.91
C GLY A 536 -5.99 34.57 -14.56
N TYR A 537 -5.53 34.37 -13.32
CA TYR A 537 -5.15 33.04 -12.82
C TYR A 537 -6.40 32.28 -12.34
N GLU A 538 -6.58 31.05 -12.81
CA GLU A 538 -7.70 30.19 -12.35
C GLU A 538 -7.68 29.96 -10.83
N LEU A 539 -6.47 29.92 -10.23
CA LEU A 539 -6.24 29.74 -8.80
C LEU A 539 -6.82 30.87 -7.92
N ILE A 540 -7.16 32.02 -8.50
CA ILE A 540 -7.81 33.14 -7.79
C ILE A 540 -9.16 32.70 -7.17
N LYS A 541 -9.85 31.74 -7.80
CA LYS A 541 -11.11 31.17 -7.29
C LYS A 541 -10.94 30.47 -5.95
N GLY A 542 -9.80 29.82 -5.72
CA GLY A 542 -9.47 29.19 -4.44
C GLY A 542 -9.32 30.19 -3.29
N LEU A 543 -9.09 31.46 -3.61
CA LEU A 543 -8.98 32.58 -2.67
C LEU A 543 -10.29 33.36 -2.51
N GLY A 544 -11.36 32.96 -3.19
CA GLY A 544 -12.68 33.59 -3.08
C GLY A 544 -12.90 34.78 -4.03
N ALA A 545 -12.04 34.99 -5.04
CA ALA A 545 -12.21 36.01 -6.07
C ALA A 545 -12.37 35.37 -7.46
N THR A 546 -12.87 36.12 -8.45
CA THR A 546 -13.23 35.54 -9.77
C THR A 546 -12.21 35.81 -10.87
N GLU A 547 -11.69 37.04 -10.97
CA GLU A 547 -10.81 37.44 -12.08
C GLU A 547 -9.53 38.13 -11.61
N THR A 548 -9.63 38.95 -10.57
CA THR A 548 -8.52 39.73 -10.03
C THR A 548 -8.55 39.74 -8.51
N ILE A 549 -7.38 39.71 -7.89
CA ILE A 549 -7.23 39.74 -6.44
C ILE A 549 -6.04 40.63 -6.06
N ASP A 550 -6.23 41.51 -5.09
CA ASP A 550 -5.18 42.32 -4.48
C ASP A 550 -4.88 41.73 -3.09
N ILE A 551 -3.70 41.14 -2.92
CA ILE A 551 -3.31 40.47 -1.68
C ILE A 551 -2.40 41.39 -0.87
N PRO A 552 -2.74 41.71 0.39
CA PRO A 552 -1.97 42.66 1.19
C PRO A 552 -0.58 42.12 1.56
N VAL A 553 0.39 43.04 1.65
CA VAL A 553 1.77 42.76 2.05
C VAL A 553 2.11 43.58 3.29
N PHE A 554 2.40 42.89 4.39
CA PHE A 554 2.79 43.49 5.66
C PHE A 554 4.32 43.55 5.80
N SER A 555 4.82 44.62 6.42
CA SER A 555 6.25 44.72 6.73
C SER A 555 6.66 43.68 7.76
N ASN A 556 7.79 43.01 7.52
CA ASN A 556 8.38 42.13 8.52
C ASN A 556 9.05 42.94 9.65
N HIS A 557 8.81 42.55 10.89
CA HIS A 557 9.36 43.19 12.08
C HIS A 557 9.93 42.14 13.02
N ALA A 558 11.06 42.45 13.67
CA ALA A 558 11.62 41.58 14.72
C ALA A 558 10.66 41.44 15.92
N ASP A 559 9.84 42.47 16.15
CA ASP A 559 8.74 42.45 17.11
C ASP A 559 7.49 41.85 16.46
N VAL A 560 7.36 40.51 16.51
CA VAL A 560 6.26 39.76 15.89
C VAL A 560 4.86 40.23 16.37
N PRO A 561 4.62 40.54 17.66
CA PRO A 561 3.38 41.16 18.12
C PRO A 561 2.95 42.41 17.33
N ARG A 562 3.90 43.24 16.88
CA ARG A 562 3.59 44.41 16.04
C ARG A 562 3.03 43.99 14.68
N ILE A 563 3.57 42.93 14.07
CA ILE A 563 3.03 42.37 12.82
C ILE A 563 1.56 41.94 13.04
N GLY A 564 1.30 41.23 14.15
CA GLY A 564 -0.07 40.83 14.51
C GLY A 564 -1.02 42.02 14.67
N ALA A 565 -0.59 43.10 15.33
CA ALA A 565 -1.41 44.31 15.50
C ALA A 565 -1.69 45.05 14.18
N ASP A 566 -0.73 45.06 13.26
CA ASP A 566 -0.90 45.64 11.92
C ASP A 566 -1.87 44.82 11.07
N ILE A 567 -1.77 43.48 11.13
CA ILE A 567 -2.70 42.56 10.46
C ILE A 567 -4.12 42.72 11.01
N GLU A 568 -4.28 42.71 12.34
CA GLU A 568 -5.59 42.83 12.99
C GLU A 568 -6.30 44.13 12.59
N ARG A 569 -5.58 45.26 12.66
CA ARG A 569 -6.12 46.56 12.26
C ARG A 569 -6.57 46.56 10.80
N HIS A 570 -5.74 46.05 9.88
CA HIS A 570 -6.06 45.99 8.47
C HIS A 570 -7.30 45.12 8.20
N LEU A 571 -7.39 43.94 8.82
CA LEU A 571 -8.53 43.03 8.62
C LEU A 571 -9.84 43.58 9.20
N ILE A 572 -9.77 44.36 10.28
CA ILE A 572 -10.94 45.08 10.82
C ILE A 572 -11.36 46.22 9.88
N GLU A 573 -10.41 46.98 9.33
CA GLU A 573 -10.68 48.08 8.40
C GLU A 573 -11.15 47.58 7.02
N HIS A 574 -10.78 46.36 6.65
CA HIS A 574 -11.05 45.74 5.36
C HIS A 574 -11.60 44.32 5.53
N PRO A 575 -12.88 44.16 5.94
CA PRO A 575 -13.49 42.85 6.20
C PRO A 575 -13.58 41.96 4.95
N ASP A 576 -13.54 42.56 3.76
CA ASP A 576 -13.54 41.87 2.47
C ASP A 576 -12.13 41.52 1.96
N ALA A 577 -11.09 41.73 2.78
CA ALA A 577 -9.72 41.36 2.43
C ALA A 577 -9.64 39.84 2.11
N PRO A 578 -8.82 39.45 1.12
CA PRO A 578 -8.71 38.05 0.76
C PRO A 578 -8.19 37.22 1.95
N PRO A 579 -8.54 35.93 2.04
CA PRO A 579 -8.22 35.07 3.17
C PRO A 579 -6.74 34.59 3.20
N VAL A 580 -5.86 35.41 2.65
CA VAL A 580 -4.42 35.22 2.52
C VAL A 580 -3.71 36.57 2.58
N LEU A 581 -2.49 36.59 3.13
CA LEU A 581 -1.63 37.77 3.18
C LEU A 581 -0.15 37.37 3.06
N PHE A 582 0.69 38.34 2.69
CA PHE A 582 2.14 38.23 2.74
C PHE A 582 2.72 38.97 3.95
N ILE A 583 3.84 38.47 4.46
CA ILE A 583 4.76 39.19 5.32
C ILE A 583 6.09 39.29 4.57
N ALA A 584 6.50 40.50 4.22
CA ALA A 584 7.57 40.78 3.28
C ALA A 584 8.89 40.08 3.66
N GLY A 585 9.36 39.17 2.80
CA GLY A 585 10.59 38.39 3.01
C GLY A 585 10.53 37.39 4.16
N HIS A 586 9.34 37.11 4.70
CA HIS A 586 9.14 36.20 5.83
C HIS A 586 8.31 34.98 5.41
N GLY A 587 7.13 35.20 4.84
CA GLY A 587 6.22 34.10 4.47
C GLY A 587 4.81 34.59 4.18
N ILE A 588 3.86 33.67 4.20
CA ILE A 588 2.44 33.94 3.98
C ILE A 588 1.60 33.41 5.12
N THR A 589 0.45 34.05 5.36
CA THR A 589 -0.56 33.57 6.30
C THR A 589 -1.87 33.40 5.55
N ALA A 590 -2.48 32.23 5.68
CA ALA A 590 -3.77 31.88 5.09
C ALA A 590 -4.72 31.39 6.18
N TRP A 591 -6.01 31.68 6.04
CA TRP A 591 -7.01 31.25 7.01
C TRP A 591 -8.27 30.71 6.33
N GLY A 592 -9.11 30.00 7.08
CA GLY A 592 -10.34 29.44 6.54
C GLY A 592 -11.31 28.90 7.59
N ALA A 593 -12.50 28.51 7.11
CA ALA A 593 -13.55 27.85 7.89
C ALA A 593 -13.16 26.42 8.29
N THR A 594 -12.16 25.84 7.62
CA THR A 594 -11.54 24.57 8.01
C THR A 594 -10.03 24.66 7.83
N LEU A 595 -9.30 23.78 8.50
CA LEU A 595 -7.86 23.67 8.36
C LEU A 595 -7.42 23.27 6.95
N ALA A 596 -8.20 22.42 6.27
CA ALA A 596 -7.97 22.07 4.86
C ALA A 596 -8.11 23.30 3.95
N GLN A 597 -9.15 24.12 4.16
CA GLN A 597 -9.33 25.34 3.38
C GLN A 597 -8.20 26.37 3.61
N ALA A 598 -7.73 26.54 4.84
CA ALA A 598 -6.59 27.41 5.14
C ALA A 598 -5.31 26.93 4.41
N ARG A 599 -5.05 25.62 4.41
CA ARG A 599 -3.95 25.01 3.63
C ARG A 599 -4.14 25.26 2.13
N ASP A 600 -5.30 24.95 1.56
CA ASP A 600 -5.55 25.05 0.12
C ASP A 600 -5.38 26.48 -0.39
N ARG A 601 -5.74 27.48 0.43
CA ARG A 601 -5.51 28.90 0.15
C ARG A 601 -4.02 29.25 0.10
N ALA A 602 -3.22 28.75 1.04
CA ALA A 602 -1.77 28.89 0.98
C ALA A 602 -1.19 28.21 -0.28
N GLU A 603 -1.72 27.04 -0.66
CA GLU A 603 -1.30 26.34 -1.88
C GLU A 603 -1.64 27.12 -3.15
N CYS A 604 -2.84 27.69 -3.24
CA CYS A 604 -3.24 28.53 -4.37
C CYS A 604 -2.32 29.75 -4.51
N LEU A 605 -1.99 30.41 -3.39
CA LEU A 605 -1.11 31.58 -3.41
C LEU A 605 0.32 31.22 -3.84
N GLU A 606 0.90 30.15 -3.30
CA GLU A 606 2.23 29.72 -3.68
C GLU A 606 2.28 29.32 -5.16
N ALA A 607 1.31 28.55 -5.64
CA ALA A 607 1.26 28.14 -7.05
C ALA A 607 1.12 29.34 -8.01
N MET A 608 0.34 30.37 -7.62
CA MET A 608 0.32 31.63 -8.39
C MET A 608 1.70 32.29 -8.38
N CYS A 609 2.35 32.39 -7.22
CA CYS A 609 3.67 33.02 -7.10
C CYS A 609 4.77 32.25 -7.84
N GLU A 610 4.70 30.92 -7.88
CA GLU A 610 5.57 30.06 -8.68
C GLU A 610 5.42 30.40 -10.16
N LEU A 611 4.19 30.48 -10.67
CA LEU A 611 3.93 30.88 -12.05
C LEU A 611 4.43 32.30 -12.35
N VAL A 612 4.24 33.26 -11.44
CA VAL A 612 4.83 34.61 -11.59
C VAL A 612 6.35 34.53 -11.64
N THR A 613 6.98 33.72 -10.80
CA THR A 613 8.44 33.57 -10.75
C THR A 613 8.97 32.96 -12.05
N LEU A 614 8.28 31.98 -12.61
CA LEU A 614 8.66 31.31 -13.86
C LEU A 614 8.38 32.15 -15.10
N THR A 615 7.36 33.01 -15.08
CA THR A 615 6.90 33.74 -16.28
C THR A 615 7.20 35.24 -16.26
N GLY A 616 7.50 35.81 -15.10
CA GLY A 616 7.62 37.25 -14.86
C GLY A 616 6.30 38.02 -14.92
N ARG A 617 5.15 37.34 -15.01
CA ARG A 617 3.84 37.99 -15.25
C ARG A 617 2.95 37.82 -14.04
N ARG A 618 2.26 38.89 -13.61
CA ARG A 618 1.19 38.85 -12.59
C ARG A 618 -0.22 38.93 -13.19
N ALA A 619 -0.32 39.06 -14.51
CA ALA A 619 -1.58 39.07 -15.24
C ALA A 619 -1.50 38.13 -16.46
N ILE A 620 -2.52 37.27 -16.60
CA ILE A 620 -2.69 36.37 -17.75
C ILE A 620 -3.97 36.78 -18.48
N GLY A 621 -3.94 36.91 -19.81
CA GLY A 621 -5.17 37.09 -20.61
C GLY A 621 -5.60 38.52 -20.96
N ALA A 622 -4.70 39.50 -21.03
CA ALA A 622 -4.95 40.76 -21.75
C ALA A 622 -4.07 40.86 -23.00
N ASN A 623 -4.68 41.21 -24.14
CA ASN A 623 -4.04 41.35 -25.46
C ASN A 623 -2.65 42.00 -25.39
N HIS A 624 -1.61 41.28 -25.81
CA HIS A 624 -0.35 41.89 -26.24
C HIS A 624 -0.38 42.10 -27.75
N ARG A 625 -1.07 43.16 -28.18
CA ARG A 625 -0.74 43.87 -29.43
C ARG A 625 -0.18 45.23 -29.03
N GLY A 626 1.11 45.44 -29.30
CA GLY A 626 1.72 46.73 -29.59
C GLY A 626 1.92 47.71 -28.43
N SER A 627 3.18 47.86 -28.00
CA SER A 627 3.81 49.17 -27.78
C SER A 627 5.33 49.03 -27.87
N GLU A 628 5.80 48.60 -29.04
CA GLU A 628 7.00 49.20 -29.61
C GLU A 628 6.55 50.50 -30.30
N GLU A 629 6.54 51.60 -29.55
CA GLU A 629 6.62 52.97 -30.08
C GLU A 629 6.72 53.96 -28.91
N GLU A 630 7.94 54.08 -28.37
CA GLU A 630 8.40 55.31 -27.71
C GLU A 630 9.95 55.32 -27.72
N SER A 631 10.47 55.57 -28.91
CA SER A 631 11.80 56.13 -29.13
C SER A 631 11.71 57.13 -30.28
N LYS A 632 11.39 58.37 -29.92
CA LYS A 632 11.85 59.59 -30.58
C LYS A 632 12.10 60.65 -29.52
#